data_AF-A0A4Z1F9M2-F1
#
_entry.id   AF-A0A4Z1F9M2-F1
#
_cell.length_a   1.000
_cell.length_b   1.000
_cell.length_c   1.000
_cell.angle_alpha   90.00
_cell.angle_beta   90.00
_cell.angle_gamma   90.00
#
_symmetry.space_group_name_H-M   'P 1'
#
loop_
_entity.id
_entity.type
_entity.pdbx_description
1 polymer ?
#
loop_
_entity_poly.entity_id
_entity_poly.type
_entity_poly.pdbx_seq_one_letter_code
_entity_poly.pdbx_strand_id
1 'polypeptide(L)'
;MFNSGFSESTTNSAVLREDDHEAFDVLVDWVYASILPPDASFWGLVEVYVLADKICLPELMDQVMNTTQAECPLHPSDASNIYSRLPKGSKLRLFALDIITFEFTNLMQLNITKLVNVNAKNEEFALDFLIRIQSYMSRRTAIPNPRKSRSYGKCTSTRKSKASDMK
;
A
#
# COMPACT_ATOMS: atom_id res chain seq x y z
N MET A 1 -2.53 -22.44 -8.02
CA MET A 1 -1.12 -22.57 -8.43
C MET A 1 -0.64 -24.01 -8.27
N PHE A 2 -0.51 -24.54 -7.05
CA PHE A 2 -0.06 -25.93 -6.84
C PHE A 2 -1.12 -27.02 -7.03
N ASN A 3 -2.42 -26.68 -6.98
CA ASN A 3 -3.53 -27.62 -7.22
C ASN A 3 -4.16 -27.44 -8.61
N SER A 4 -3.36 -27.11 -9.62
CA SER A 4 -3.84 -26.78 -10.97
C SER A 4 -2.92 -27.36 -12.05
N GLY A 5 -3.35 -27.34 -13.32
CA GLY A 5 -2.57 -27.86 -14.46
C GLY A 5 -1.36 -27.01 -14.89
N PHE A 6 -0.83 -26.16 -14.01
CA PHE A 6 0.37 -25.36 -14.30
C PHE A 6 1.65 -26.16 -14.00
N SER A 7 2.75 -25.82 -14.66
CA SER A 7 4.05 -26.50 -14.49
C SER A 7 4.51 -26.57 -13.04
N GLU A 8 4.15 -25.57 -12.24
CA GLU A 8 4.47 -25.39 -10.83
C GLU A 8 3.88 -26.50 -9.95
N SER A 9 2.76 -27.11 -10.36
CA SER A 9 2.21 -28.28 -9.66
C SER A 9 3.00 -29.55 -9.93
N THR A 10 3.65 -29.64 -11.10
CA THR A 10 4.47 -30.80 -11.46
C THR A 10 5.86 -30.69 -10.85
N THR A 11 6.43 -29.49 -10.81
CA THR A 11 7.77 -29.24 -10.25
C THR A 11 7.75 -29.02 -8.74
N ASN A 12 6.58 -28.85 -8.12
CA ASN A 12 6.43 -28.42 -6.72
C ASN A 12 7.28 -27.19 -6.38
N SER A 13 7.49 -26.32 -7.35
CA SER A 13 8.37 -25.16 -7.24
C SER A 13 7.75 -23.98 -7.97
N ALA A 14 7.91 -22.80 -7.40
CA ALA A 14 7.47 -21.55 -7.99
C ALA A 14 8.58 -20.52 -7.90
N VAL A 15 8.72 -19.70 -8.93
CA VAL A 15 9.73 -18.65 -8.98
C VAL A 15 9.02 -17.30 -9.06
N LEU A 16 9.14 -16.52 -7.99
CA LEU A 16 8.64 -15.15 -7.92
C LEU A 16 9.80 -14.22 -8.28
N ARG A 17 9.85 -13.76 -9.53
CA ARG A 17 11.03 -13.06 -10.10
C ARG A 17 11.13 -11.58 -9.74
N GLU A 18 10.05 -10.99 -9.25
CA GLU A 18 9.90 -9.52 -9.13
C GLU A 18 9.77 -9.03 -7.70
N ASP A 19 10.02 -9.90 -6.73
CA ASP A 19 9.73 -9.64 -5.34
C ASP A 19 11.02 -9.53 -4.53
N ASP A 20 11.02 -8.57 -3.62
CA ASP A 20 12.13 -8.32 -2.72
C ASP A 20 12.27 -9.50 -1.74
N HIS A 21 13.50 -10.00 -1.59
CA HIS A 21 13.77 -11.15 -0.74
C HIS A 21 13.37 -10.94 0.73
N GLU A 22 13.55 -9.73 1.26
CA GLU A 22 13.16 -9.41 2.65
C GLU A 22 11.63 -9.38 2.77
N ALA A 23 10.93 -8.85 1.76
CA ALA A 23 9.47 -8.88 1.74
C ALA A 23 8.91 -10.30 1.65
N PHE A 24 9.60 -11.20 0.93
CA PHE A 24 9.22 -12.60 0.84
C PHE A 24 9.45 -13.34 2.17
N ASP A 25 10.55 -13.08 2.87
CA ASP A 25 10.81 -13.67 4.19
C ASP A 25 9.69 -13.29 5.18
N VAL A 26 9.27 -12.03 5.19
CA VAL A 26 8.13 -11.58 6.01
C VAL A 26 6.82 -12.23 5.60
N LEU A 27 6.59 -12.44 4.31
CA LEU A 27 5.43 -13.19 3.85
C LEU A 27 5.44 -14.61 4.41
N VAL A 28 6.57 -15.32 4.34
CA VAL A 28 6.69 -16.70 4.85
C VAL A 28 6.43 -16.73 6.35
N ASP A 29 7.06 -15.85 7.12
CA ASP A 29 6.83 -15.73 8.56
C ASP A 29 5.35 -15.46 8.87
N TRP A 30 4.74 -14.54 8.14
CA TRP A 30 3.32 -14.23 8.31
C TRP A 30 2.41 -15.42 7.94
N VAL A 31 2.71 -16.19 6.91
CA VAL A 31 1.91 -17.37 6.53
C VAL A 31 1.89 -18.40 7.66
N TYR A 32 3.00 -18.57 8.39
CA TYR A 32 3.09 -19.53 9.49
C TYR A 32 2.60 -18.96 10.84
N ALA A 33 2.83 -17.68 11.12
CA ALA A 33 2.51 -17.05 12.41
C ALA A 33 1.20 -16.26 12.41
N SER A 34 0.67 -15.89 11.24
CA SER A 34 -0.46 -14.96 11.04
C SER A 34 -0.27 -13.56 11.65
N ILE A 35 0.96 -13.22 12.02
CA ILE A 35 1.34 -11.97 12.68
C ILE A 35 2.58 -11.43 11.98
N LEU A 36 2.59 -10.12 11.72
CA LEU A 36 3.75 -9.42 11.17
C LEU A 36 4.90 -9.37 12.19
N PRO A 37 6.17 -9.42 11.75
CA PRO A 37 7.31 -9.16 12.62
C PRO A 37 7.18 -7.79 13.32
N PRO A 38 7.52 -7.70 14.62
CA PRO A 38 7.26 -6.51 15.42
C PRO A 38 8.06 -5.28 14.96
N ASP A 39 9.23 -5.48 14.34
CA ASP A 39 10.09 -4.37 13.94
C ASP A 39 9.87 -3.98 12.48
N ALA A 40 8.86 -3.14 12.23
CA ALA A 40 8.45 -2.66 10.90
C ALA A 40 9.55 -1.94 10.10
N SER A 41 10.56 -1.43 10.80
CA SER A 41 11.70 -0.72 10.21
C SER A 41 12.62 -1.61 9.37
N PHE A 42 12.52 -2.93 9.48
CA PHE A 42 13.49 -3.86 8.87
C PHE A 42 13.03 -4.56 7.60
N TRP A 43 11.77 -4.46 7.19
CA TRP A 43 11.24 -5.36 6.15
C TRP A 43 10.52 -4.69 4.98
N GLY A 44 10.66 -3.38 4.80
CA GLY A 44 10.12 -2.69 3.61
C GLY A 44 8.59 -2.79 3.51
N LEU A 45 7.86 -2.01 4.32
CA LEU A 45 6.39 -2.01 4.35
C LEU A 45 5.74 -1.87 2.97
N VAL A 46 6.32 -1.04 2.10
CA VAL A 46 5.81 -0.84 0.73
C VAL A 46 5.99 -2.12 -0.09
N GLU A 47 7.14 -2.77 0.01
CA GLU A 47 7.48 -4.00 -0.69
C GLU A 47 6.57 -5.15 -0.27
N VAL A 48 6.35 -5.32 1.05
CA VAL A 48 5.41 -6.33 1.57
C VAL A 48 3.97 -6.02 1.19
N TYR A 49 3.55 -4.76 1.21
CA TYR A 49 2.20 -4.41 0.75
C TYR A 49 2.02 -4.74 -0.73
N VAL A 50 2.99 -4.39 -1.58
CA VAL A 50 2.97 -4.70 -3.01
C VAL A 50 2.96 -6.20 -3.24
N LEU A 51 3.78 -6.96 -2.51
CA LEU A 51 3.77 -8.41 -2.57
C LEU A 51 2.39 -8.97 -2.20
N ALA A 52 1.82 -8.53 -1.08
CA ALA A 52 0.50 -8.96 -0.62
C ALA A 52 -0.62 -8.62 -1.62
N ASP A 53 -0.56 -7.46 -2.29
CA ASP A 53 -1.48 -7.09 -3.37
C ASP A 53 -1.37 -8.05 -4.56
N LYS A 54 -0.13 -8.35 -5.01
CA LYS A 54 0.13 -9.26 -6.15
C LYS A 54 -0.40 -10.67 -5.91
N ILE A 55 -0.22 -11.23 -4.71
CA ILE A 55 -0.66 -12.58 -4.37
C ILE A 55 -2.06 -12.62 -3.75
N CYS A 56 -2.77 -11.49 -3.74
CA CYS A 56 -4.14 -11.33 -3.28
C CYS A 56 -4.37 -11.74 -1.81
N LEU A 57 -3.54 -11.24 -0.88
CA LEU A 57 -3.67 -11.45 0.56
C LEU A 57 -4.17 -10.17 1.28
N PRO A 58 -5.48 -9.89 1.25
CA PRO A 58 -6.04 -8.66 1.80
C PRO A 58 -5.85 -8.53 3.32
N GLU A 59 -5.80 -9.63 4.06
CA GLU A 59 -5.56 -9.62 5.51
C GLU A 59 -4.16 -9.11 5.83
N LEU A 60 -3.15 -9.54 5.06
CA LEU A 60 -1.78 -9.04 5.18
C LEU A 60 -1.70 -7.56 4.80
N MET A 61 -2.36 -7.14 3.72
CA MET A 61 -2.44 -5.73 3.32
C MET A 61 -3.04 -4.84 4.43
N ASP A 62 -4.11 -5.30 5.09
CA ASP A 62 -4.74 -4.55 6.20
C ASP A 62 -3.82 -4.50 7.43
N GLN A 63 -3.10 -5.57 7.76
CA GLN A 63 -2.10 -5.56 8.84
C GLN A 63 -0.96 -4.58 8.54
N VAL A 64 -0.39 -4.62 7.33
CA VAL A 64 0.68 -3.70 6.89
C VAL A 64 0.20 -2.25 6.95
N MET A 65 -1.05 -1.96 6.57
CA MET A 65 -1.62 -0.62 6.69
C MET A 65 -1.71 -0.14 8.13
N ASN A 66 -2.14 -1.01 9.05
CA ASN A 66 -2.24 -0.67 10.47
C ASN A 66 -0.85 -0.35 11.05
N THR A 67 0.17 -1.14 10.71
CA THR A 67 1.56 -0.90 11.11
C THR A 67 2.10 0.40 10.51
N THR A 68 1.88 0.63 9.20
CA THR A 68 2.30 1.85 8.50
C THR A 68 1.68 3.10 9.14
N GLN A 69 0.41 3.02 9.52
CA GLN A 69 -0.31 4.13 10.16
C GLN A 69 0.24 4.49 11.55
N ALA A 70 0.71 3.49 12.30
CA ALA A 70 1.22 3.67 13.66
C ALA A 70 2.67 4.18 13.68
N GLU A 71 3.53 3.67 12.81
CA GLU A 71 4.98 3.72 13.03
C GLU A 71 5.75 4.55 12.01
N CYS A 72 5.27 4.72 10.78
CA CYS A 72 6.13 5.17 9.69
C CYS A 72 5.78 6.57 9.13
N PRO A 73 6.74 7.51 9.04
CA PRO A 73 6.62 8.69 8.19
C PRO A 73 6.82 8.29 6.72
N LEU A 74 5.75 8.34 5.92
CA LEU A 74 5.87 8.22 4.47
C LEU A 74 6.45 9.51 3.89
N HIS A 75 7.55 9.39 3.15
CA HIS A 75 8.16 10.50 2.44
C HIS A 75 7.61 10.64 1.01
N PRO A 76 7.74 11.83 0.38
CA PRO A 76 7.38 12.01 -1.02
C PRO A 76 8.01 10.98 -1.97
N SER A 77 9.25 10.55 -1.69
CA SER A 77 9.94 9.53 -2.48
C SER A 77 9.20 8.19 -2.48
N ASP A 78 8.57 7.82 -1.36
CA ASP A 78 7.80 6.58 -1.24
C ASP A 78 6.54 6.64 -2.09
N ALA A 79 5.89 7.80 -2.16
CA ALA A 79 4.70 7.97 -3.01
C ALA A 79 4.99 7.72 -4.50
N SER A 80 6.17 8.11 -5.00
CA SER A 80 6.57 7.78 -6.37
C SER A 80 6.67 6.27 -6.59
N ASN A 81 7.28 5.53 -5.64
CA ASN A 81 7.42 4.07 -5.68
C ASN A 81 6.03 3.42 -5.63
N ILE A 82 5.21 3.82 -4.65
CA ILE A 82 3.83 3.36 -4.42
C ILE A 82 2.96 3.55 -5.68
N TYR A 83 2.96 4.74 -6.27
CA TYR A 83 2.15 5.03 -7.46
C TYR A 83 2.61 4.28 -8.71
N SER A 84 3.90 3.91 -8.80
CA SER A 84 4.42 3.15 -9.95
C SER A 84 4.10 1.66 -9.90
N ARG A 85 3.84 1.11 -8.71
CA ARG A 85 3.65 -0.34 -8.49
C ARG A 85 2.21 -0.74 -8.19
N LEU A 86 1.39 0.18 -7.68
CA LEU A 86 0.04 -0.14 -7.22
C LEU A 86 -1.06 0.44 -8.11
N PRO A 87 -2.17 -0.29 -8.29
CA PRO A 87 -3.28 0.15 -9.11
C PRO A 87 -3.97 1.39 -8.52
N LYS A 88 -4.69 2.12 -9.39
CA LYS A 88 -5.54 3.24 -8.97
C LYS A 88 -6.56 2.76 -7.94
N GLY A 89 -6.77 3.56 -6.89
CA GLY A 89 -7.66 3.22 -5.79
C GLY A 89 -7.05 2.31 -4.72
N SER A 90 -5.78 1.88 -4.86
CA SER A 90 -5.06 1.21 -3.79
C SER A 90 -5.07 2.05 -2.52
N LYS A 91 -5.33 1.41 -1.37
CA LYS A 91 -5.44 2.12 -0.10
C LYS A 91 -4.11 2.73 0.33
N LEU A 92 -3.00 2.08 0.00
CA LEU A 92 -1.67 2.62 0.29
C LEU A 92 -1.39 3.88 -0.54
N ARG A 93 -1.85 3.96 -1.80
CA ARG A 93 -1.81 5.20 -2.60
C ARG A 93 -2.57 6.33 -1.93
N LEU A 94 -3.81 6.06 -1.51
CA LEU A 94 -4.66 7.05 -0.82
C LEU A 94 -4.04 7.52 0.49
N PHE A 95 -3.52 6.60 1.29
CA PHE A 95 -2.87 6.91 2.55
C PHE A 95 -1.60 7.75 2.35
N ALA A 96 -0.73 7.38 1.40
CA ALA A 96 0.46 8.15 1.07
C ALA A 96 0.13 9.58 0.61
N LEU A 97 -0.86 9.71 -0.28
CA LEU A 97 -1.38 11.01 -0.72
C LEU A 97 -1.88 11.85 0.46
N ASP A 98 -2.64 11.24 1.37
CA ASP A 98 -3.21 11.93 2.52
C ASP A 98 -2.14 12.38 3.52
N ILE A 99 -1.12 11.55 3.77
CA ILE A 99 0.03 11.89 4.63
C ILE A 99 0.82 13.03 4.03
N ILE A 100 1.22 12.96 2.76
CA ILE A 100 2.01 14.00 2.12
C ILE A 100 1.23 15.31 2.03
N THR A 101 -0.08 15.26 1.76
CA THR A 101 -0.94 16.45 1.76
C THR A 101 -1.05 17.06 3.15
N PHE A 102 -1.22 16.24 4.19
CA PHE A 102 -1.25 16.70 5.58
C PHE A 102 0.09 17.33 5.99
N GLU A 103 1.21 16.72 5.65
CA GLU A 103 2.55 17.25 5.95
C GLU A 103 2.82 18.55 5.20
N PHE A 104 2.48 18.63 3.91
CA PHE A 104 2.63 19.84 3.09
C PHE A 104 1.89 21.05 3.69
N THR A 105 0.74 20.81 4.32
CA THR A 105 -0.15 21.87 4.78
C THR A 105 -0.02 22.23 6.26
N ASN A 106 0.35 21.26 7.11
CA ASN A 106 0.46 21.48 8.56
C ASN A 106 1.90 21.66 9.05
N LEU A 107 2.92 21.30 8.27
CA LEU A 107 4.32 21.31 8.74
C LEU A 107 5.28 21.91 7.70
N MET A 108 6.08 22.89 8.12
CA MET A 108 7.19 23.49 7.36
C MET A 108 8.36 22.50 7.08
N GLN A 109 8.19 21.20 7.32
CA GLN A 109 9.25 20.19 7.27
C GLN A 109 9.27 19.37 5.97
N LEU A 110 8.25 19.49 5.11
CA LEU A 110 8.27 18.80 3.84
C LEU A 110 9.38 19.39 2.95
N ASN A 111 10.29 18.53 2.48
CA ASN A 111 11.30 18.96 1.53
C ASN A 111 10.65 19.22 0.16
N ILE A 112 10.35 20.49 -0.12
CA ILE A 112 9.67 20.94 -1.33
C ILE A 112 10.41 20.47 -2.59
N THR A 113 11.74 20.48 -2.58
CA THR A 113 12.56 20.00 -3.70
C THR A 113 12.31 18.52 -3.99
N LYS A 114 12.19 17.68 -2.95
CA LYS A 114 11.81 16.26 -3.13
C LYS A 114 10.40 16.12 -3.68
N LEU A 115 9.44 16.92 -3.19
CA LEU A 115 8.06 16.90 -3.69
C LEU A 115 7.98 17.30 -5.17
N VAL A 116 8.69 18.35 -5.58
CA VAL A 116 8.76 18.78 -6.99
C VAL A 116 9.33 17.66 -7.87
N ASN A 117 10.40 17.02 -7.43
CA ASN A 117 10.99 15.90 -8.16
C ASN A 117 10.02 14.72 -8.31
N VAL A 118 9.23 14.42 -7.29
CA VAL A 118 8.23 13.34 -7.33
C VAL A 118 7.10 13.71 -8.28
N ASN A 119 6.58 14.94 -8.20
CA ASN A 119 5.55 15.43 -9.11
C ASN A 119 6.02 15.42 -10.58
N ALA A 120 7.29 15.72 -10.83
CA ALA A 120 7.86 15.67 -12.18
C ALA A 120 8.01 14.24 -12.71
N LYS A 121 8.21 13.25 -11.83
CA LYS A 121 8.39 11.83 -12.21
C LYS A 121 7.08 11.07 -12.34
N ASN A 122 6.02 11.50 -11.64
CA ASN A 122 4.77 10.78 -11.57
C ASN A 122 3.58 11.73 -11.78
N GLU A 123 3.08 11.79 -13.02
CA GLU A 123 1.97 12.64 -13.42
C GLU A 123 0.68 12.31 -12.64
N GLU A 124 0.39 11.02 -12.42
CA GLU A 124 -0.80 10.62 -11.67
C GLU A 124 -0.77 11.10 -10.23
N PHE A 125 0.38 10.96 -9.56
CA PHE A 125 0.57 11.50 -8.22
C PHE A 125 0.42 13.02 -8.20
N ALA A 126 1.06 13.72 -9.15
CA ALA A 126 0.99 15.17 -9.24
C ALA A 126 -0.46 15.65 -9.40
N LEU A 127 -1.22 15.01 -10.29
CA LEU A 127 -2.63 15.33 -10.51
C LEU A 127 -3.48 15.08 -9.26
N ASP A 128 -3.37 13.90 -8.64
CA ASP A 128 -4.09 13.55 -7.42
C ASP A 128 -3.77 14.52 -6.28
N PHE A 129 -2.49 14.88 -6.12
CA PHE A 129 -2.00 15.81 -5.11
C PHE A 129 -2.57 17.22 -5.31
N LEU A 130 -2.52 17.75 -6.53
CA LEU A 130 -3.04 19.09 -6.84
C LEU A 130 -4.57 19.14 -6.67
N ILE A 131 -5.29 18.13 -7.15
CA ILE A 131 -6.75 18.01 -6.94
C ILE A 131 -7.06 18.00 -5.45
N ARG A 132 -6.29 17.23 -4.68
CA ARG A 132 -6.51 17.12 -3.24
C ARG A 132 -6.30 18.47 -2.54
N ILE A 133 -5.20 19.17 -2.82
CA ILE A 133 -4.94 20.51 -2.28
C ILE A 133 -6.06 21.48 -2.68
N GLN A 134 -6.42 21.51 -3.96
CA GLN A 134 -7.48 22.39 -4.47
C GLN A 134 -8.80 22.17 -3.71
N SER A 135 -9.15 20.91 -3.43
CA SER A 135 -10.37 20.58 -2.69
C SER A 135 -10.37 21.15 -1.28
N TYR A 136 -9.24 21.09 -0.56
CA TYR A 136 -9.11 21.62 0.79
C TYR A 136 -9.13 23.15 0.81
N MET A 137 -8.42 23.78 -0.13
CA MET A 137 -8.41 25.24 -0.28
C MET A 137 -9.80 25.78 -0.58
N SER A 138 -10.55 25.10 -1.47
CA SER A 138 -11.90 25.52 -1.85
C SER A 138 -12.90 25.42 -0.70
N ARG A 139 -12.74 24.41 0.18
CA ARG A 139 -13.66 24.14 1.29
C ARG A 139 -13.27 24.86 2.59
N ARG A 140 -12.08 25.47 2.67
CA ARG A 140 -11.51 26.05 3.91
C ARG A 140 -11.56 25.07 5.10
N THR A 141 -11.40 23.79 4.83
CA THR A 141 -11.44 22.73 5.84
C THR A 141 -10.04 22.36 6.29
N ALA A 142 -9.87 22.13 7.59
CA ALA A 142 -8.63 21.57 8.12
C ALA A 142 -8.39 20.17 7.55
N ILE A 143 -7.14 19.87 7.18
CA ILE A 143 -6.77 18.54 6.67
C ILE A 143 -6.68 17.58 7.86
N PRO A 144 -7.48 16.51 7.89
CA PRO A 144 -7.46 15.56 8.99
C PRO A 144 -6.12 14.83 9.02
N ASN A 145 -5.61 14.56 10.22
CA ASN A 145 -4.39 13.76 10.38
C ASN A 145 -4.69 12.30 9.97
N PRO A 146 -4.07 11.78 8.90
CA PRO A 146 -4.37 10.43 8.41
C PRO A 146 -3.98 9.35 9.43
N ARG A 147 -3.00 9.61 10.31
CA ARG A 147 -2.60 8.69 11.38
C ARG A 147 -3.67 8.51 12.45
N LYS A 148 -4.59 9.47 12.60
CA LYS A 148 -5.72 9.39 13.53
C LYS A 148 -7.02 8.92 12.86
N SER A 149 -7.03 8.79 11.53
CA SER A 149 -8.19 8.33 10.78
C SER A 149 -8.22 6.80 10.70
N ARG A 150 -9.21 6.14 11.30
CA ARG A 150 -9.37 4.67 11.23
C ARG A 150 -9.84 4.14 9.87
N SER A 151 -9.88 4.96 8.80
CA SER A 151 -10.65 4.60 7.60
C SER A 151 -9.95 3.65 6.62
N TYR A 152 -8.65 3.38 6.74
CA TYR A 152 -7.91 2.62 5.72
C TYR A 152 -7.92 1.09 5.95
N GLY A 153 -8.20 0.61 7.17
CA GLY A 153 -8.00 -0.80 7.57
C GLY A 153 -9.16 -1.79 7.37
N LYS A 154 -10.13 -1.55 6.48
CA LYS A 154 -11.17 -2.56 6.16
C LYS A 154 -11.17 -2.90 4.68
N CYS A 155 -10.51 -3.98 4.28
CA CYS A 155 -10.61 -4.49 2.92
C CYS A 155 -11.91 -5.29 2.79
N THR A 156 -12.98 -4.66 2.30
CA THR A 156 -14.23 -5.38 2.02
C THR A 156 -14.08 -6.13 0.71
N SER A 157 -13.44 -7.30 0.75
CA SER A 157 -13.49 -8.27 -0.35
C SER A 157 -14.86 -8.97 -0.31
N THR A 158 -15.83 -8.43 -1.05
CA THR A 158 -17.07 -9.15 -1.36
C THR A 158 -16.77 -10.22 -2.39
N ARG A 159 -16.33 -11.41 -1.94
CA ARG A 159 -16.45 -12.62 -2.76
C ARG A 159 -17.93 -12.96 -2.88
N LYS A 160 -18.54 -12.61 -4.03
CA LYS A 160 -19.77 -13.27 -4.48
C LYS A 160 -19.45 -14.75 -4.70
N SER A 161 -19.84 -15.59 -3.75
CA SER A 161 -19.93 -17.03 -3.97
C SER A 161 -20.96 -17.27 -5.09
N LYS A 162 -20.48 -17.60 -6.30
CA LYS A 162 -21.32 -18.29 -7.27
C LYS A 162 -21.69 -19.64 -6.66
N ALA A 163 -22.96 -19.79 -6.30
CA ALA A 163 -23.53 -21.10 -6.02
C ALA A 163 -23.47 -21.92 -7.31
N SER A 164 -22.74 -23.04 -7.25
CA SER A 164 -22.73 -24.05 -8.30
C SER A 164 -24.09 -24.73 -8.36
N ASP A 165 -24.59 -24.90 -9.58
CA ASP A 165 -25.68 -25.78 -9.93
C ASP A 165 -25.44 -27.20 -9.39
N MET A 166 -26.43 -27.74 -8.69
CA MET A 166 -26.67 -29.17 -8.56
C MET A 166 -28.13 -29.41 -8.20
N LYS A 167 -28.98 -29.50 -9.23
CA LYS A 167 -29.92 -30.60 -9.46
C LYS A 167 -30.58 -30.48 -10.83
#